data_AF-A0A7X7TIG1-F1
#
_entry.id   AF-A0A7X7TIG1-F1
#
_cell.length_a   1.000
_cell.length_b   1.000
_cell.length_c   1.000
_cell.angle_alpha   90.00
_cell.angle_beta   90.00
_cell.angle_gamma   90.00
#
_symmetry.space_group_name_H-M   'P 1'
#
loop_
_entity.id
_entity.type
_entity.pdbx_description
1 polymer ?
#
loop_
_entity_poly.entity_id
_entity_poly.type
_entity_poly.pdbx_seq_one_letter_code
_entity_poly.pdbx_strand_id
1 'polypeptide(L)'
;MSIRERITTVKRLTAGAQSVAFGTVFIFGFTLVSKGLGFIREMVLAAQFGTSWRMDAVIIAMEPAESLSGIIAGTLSTMMIPLYLEVKSGNDVEQTKRYASQVLKLAAGVLFLFSALLFFFPDLLIKGFAPNYSGEILEYAARKLRVLSVLPLIHGFGSIFTAVLRAERRFVQMASFQLIFNI
;
A
#
# COMPACT_ATOMS: atom_id res chain seq x y z
N MET A 1 -30.42 -21.03 31.03
CA MET A 1 -29.98 -20.12 29.95
C MET A 1 -29.82 -20.93 28.69
N SER A 2 -30.61 -20.64 27.65
CA SER A 2 -30.66 -21.47 26.44
C SER A 2 -29.48 -21.17 25.50
N ILE A 3 -29.06 -22.16 24.70
CA ILE A 3 -27.98 -22.02 23.70
C ILE A 3 -28.25 -20.85 22.74
N ARG A 4 -29.53 -20.55 22.45
CA ARG A 4 -29.94 -19.42 21.62
C ARG A 4 -29.61 -18.06 22.23
N GLU A 5 -29.70 -17.91 23.56
CA GLU A 5 -29.35 -16.67 24.26
C GLU A 5 -27.84 -16.39 24.26
N ARG A 6 -27.02 -17.45 24.33
CA ARG A 6 -25.56 -17.31 24.23
C ARG A 6 -25.14 -16.86 22.83
N ILE A 7 -25.75 -17.41 21.77
CA ILE A 7 -25.45 -17.05 20.39
C ILE A 7 -25.84 -15.59 20.09
N THR A 8 -26.97 -15.11 20.59
CA THR A 8 -27.39 -13.70 20.43
C THR A 8 -26.53 -12.73 21.23
N THR A 9 -26.05 -13.13 22.40
CA THR A 9 -25.14 -12.31 23.22
C THR A 9 -23.77 -12.17 22.55
N VAL A 10 -23.22 -13.28 22.02
CA VAL A 10 -21.97 -13.24 21.23
C VAL A 10 -22.13 -12.40 19.96
N LYS A 11 -23.24 -12.55 19.22
CA LYS A 11 -23.54 -11.71 18.06
C LYS A 11 -23.63 -10.21 18.40
N ARG A 12 -24.23 -9.85 19.55
CA ARG A 12 -24.32 -8.45 20.03
C ARG A 12 -22.96 -7.88 20.40
N LEU A 13 -22.09 -8.67 21.06
CA LEU A 13 -20.73 -8.26 21.38
C LEU A 13 -19.88 -8.07 20.11
N THR A 14 -20.03 -8.93 19.10
CA THR A 14 -19.35 -8.76 17.81
C THR A 14 -19.94 -7.63 16.95
N ALA A 15 -21.23 -7.33 17.09
CA ALA A 15 -21.87 -6.21 16.40
C ALA A 15 -21.42 -4.84 16.95
N GLY A 16 -21.15 -4.73 18.25
CA GLY A 16 -20.53 -3.55 18.86
C GLY A 16 -19.07 -3.33 18.42
N ALA A 17 -18.31 -4.42 18.25
CA ALA A 17 -16.95 -4.41 17.72
C ALA A 17 -16.86 -4.07 16.21
N GLN A 18 -17.99 -4.02 15.50
CA GLN A 18 -18.11 -3.57 14.11
C GLN A 18 -18.69 -2.16 13.98
N SER A 19 -18.85 -1.41 15.08
CA SER A 19 -19.29 -0.02 15.00
C SER A 19 -18.23 0.82 14.27
N VAL A 20 -18.69 1.76 13.44
CA VAL A 20 -17.82 2.69 12.71
C VAL A 20 -16.85 3.40 13.66
N ALA A 21 -17.29 3.74 14.88
CA ALA A 21 -16.46 4.35 15.91
C ALA A 21 -15.28 3.47 16.35
N PHE A 22 -15.52 2.17 16.59
CA PHE A 22 -14.45 1.23 16.96
C PHE A 22 -13.47 1.03 15.81
N GLY A 23 -13.96 0.91 14.58
CA GLY A 23 -13.14 0.85 13.37
C GLY A 23 -12.24 2.08 13.20
N THR A 24 -12.79 3.28 13.44
CA THR A 24 -12.04 4.55 13.35
C THR A 24 -10.90 4.62 14.36
N VAL A 25 -11.14 4.25 15.64
CA VAL A 25 -10.10 4.27 16.68
C VAL A 25 -8.95 3.32 16.31
N PHE A 26 -9.26 2.13 15.80
CA PHE A 26 -8.25 1.19 15.35
C PHE A 26 -7.46 1.73 14.16
N ILE A 27 -8.15 2.19 13.11
CA ILE A 27 -7.47 2.77 11.94
C ILE A 27 -6.55 3.91 12.38
N PHE A 28 -7.03 4.81 13.24
CA PHE A 28 -6.25 5.93 13.74
C PHE A 28 -4.99 5.48 14.49
N GLY A 29 -5.13 4.56 15.47
CA GLY A 29 -4.01 4.06 16.24
C GLY A 29 -2.96 3.37 15.37
N PHE A 30 -3.40 2.54 14.43
CA PHE A 30 -2.51 1.87 13.49
C PHE A 30 -1.83 2.84 12.53
N THR A 31 -2.55 3.84 12.01
CA THR A 31 -1.97 4.90 11.18
C THR A 31 -0.92 5.70 11.95
N LEU A 32 -1.13 5.97 13.24
CA LEU A 32 -0.15 6.68 14.07
C LEU A 32 1.14 5.87 14.22
N VAL A 33 1.05 4.56 14.52
CA VAL A 33 2.22 3.67 14.60
C VAL A 33 2.93 3.60 13.24
N SER A 34 2.15 3.45 12.17
CA SER A 34 2.61 3.44 10.78
C SER A 34 3.43 4.70 10.45
N LYS A 35 2.93 5.89 10.80
CA LYS A 35 3.67 7.16 10.64
C LYS A 35 4.91 7.25 11.54
N GLY A 36 4.84 6.70 12.75
CA GLY A 36 5.99 6.62 13.65
C GLY A 36 7.12 5.76 13.07
N LEU A 37 6.79 4.63 12.45
CA LEU A 37 7.77 3.77 11.76
C LEU A 37 8.39 4.48 10.55
N GLY A 38 7.58 5.16 9.75
CA GLY A 38 8.07 6.00 8.65
C GLY A 38 9.00 7.11 9.16
N PHE A 39 8.68 7.75 10.28
CA PHE A 39 9.57 8.73 10.90
C PHE A 39 10.89 8.13 11.37
N ILE A 40 10.86 6.92 11.96
CA ILE A 40 12.08 6.21 12.35
C ILE A 40 12.93 5.86 11.11
N ARG A 41 12.31 5.45 9.99
CA ARG A 41 13.01 5.25 8.72
C ARG A 41 13.73 6.53 8.29
N GLU A 42 13.06 7.68 8.32
CA GLU A 42 13.67 8.97 8.00
C GLU A 42 14.85 9.31 8.93
N MET A 43 14.72 9.06 10.24
CA MET A 43 15.81 9.23 11.19
C MET A 43 17.01 8.32 10.89
N VAL A 44 16.76 7.05 10.51
CA VAL A 44 17.82 6.11 10.14
C VAL A 44 18.54 6.55 8.86
N LEU A 45 17.79 7.03 7.85
CA LEU A 45 18.38 7.59 6.63
C LEU A 45 19.23 8.82 6.95
N ALA A 46 18.71 9.76 7.74
CA ALA A 46 19.44 10.94 8.19
C ALA A 46 20.69 10.58 9.00
N ALA A 47 20.63 9.56 9.86
CA ALA A 47 21.77 9.10 10.65
C ALA A 47 22.85 8.41 9.80
N GLN A 48 22.46 7.64 8.76
CA GLN A 48 23.41 6.95 7.89
C GLN A 48 24.04 7.87 6.84
N PHE A 49 23.27 8.80 6.28
CA PHE A 49 23.70 9.62 5.13
C PHE A 49 23.99 11.08 5.49
N GLY A 50 23.50 11.59 6.63
CA GLY A 50 23.70 12.98 7.06
C GLY A 50 23.21 13.99 6.02
N THR A 51 23.90 15.13 5.93
CA THR A 51 23.71 16.15 4.88
C THR A 51 24.62 15.92 3.66
N SER A 52 24.96 14.67 3.37
CA SER A 52 25.83 14.36 2.23
C SER A 52 25.04 14.31 0.93
N TRP A 53 25.74 14.50 -0.20
CA TRP A 53 25.18 14.31 -1.55
C TRP A 53 24.53 12.93 -1.76
N ARG A 54 24.90 11.93 -0.94
CA ARG A 54 24.28 10.58 -0.97
C ARG A 54 22.86 10.58 -0.44
N MET A 55 22.54 11.44 0.53
CA MET A 55 21.18 11.61 1.01
C MET A 55 20.30 12.18 -0.10
N ASP A 56 20.77 13.23 -0.78
CA ASP A 56 20.08 13.83 -1.93
C ASP A 56 19.83 12.77 -3.01
N ALA A 57 20.83 11.95 -3.33
CA ALA A 57 20.70 10.87 -4.31
C ALA A 57 19.67 9.80 -3.88
N VAL A 58 19.56 9.47 -2.59
CA VAL A 58 18.54 8.52 -2.08
C VAL A 58 17.15 9.13 -2.17
N ILE A 59 16.98 10.39 -1.79
CA ILE A 59 15.70 11.10 -1.89
C ILE A 59 15.25 11.17 -3.37
N ILE A 60 16.15 11.57 -4.27
CA ILE A 60 15.90 11.60 -5.71
C ILE A 60 15.50 10.21 -6.24
N ALA A 61 16.10 9.13 -5.73
CA ALA A 61 15.74 7.77 -6.12
C ALA A 61 14.37 7.33 -5.61
N MET A 62 13.95 7.84 -4.44
CA MET A 62 12.64 7.51 -3.85
C MET A 62 11.49 8.16 -4.62
N GLU A 63 11.64 9.39 -5.08
CA GLU A 63 10.60 10.15 -5.77
C GLU A 63 9.87 9.39 -6.91
N PRO A 64 10.57 8.86 -7.94
CA PRO A 64 9.89 8.12 -9.00
C PRO A 64 9.25 6.83 -8.50
N ALA A 65 9.88 6.14 -7.55
CA ALA A 65 9.36 4.89 -7.01
C ALA A 65 8.08 5.12 -6.19
N GLU A 66 8.08 6.12 -5.29
CA GLU A 66 6.95 6.44 -4.43
C GLU A 66 5.81 7.08 -5.22
N SER A 67 6.10 8.00 -6.16
CA SER A 67 5.09 8.63 -7.01
C SER A 67 4.31 7.61 -7.85
N LEU A 68 5.01 6.73 -8.59
CA LEU A 68 4.36 5.69 -9.39
C LEU A 68 3.55 4.73 -8.51
N SER A 69 4.16 4.29 -7.41
CA SER A 69 3.50 3.38 -6.46
C SER A 69 2.22 4.00 -5.91
N GLY A 70 2.25 5.28 -5.53
CA GLY A 70 1.12 6.02 -5.00
C GLY A 70 -0.03 6.17 -6.01
N ILE A 71 0.29 6.54 -7.25
CA ILE A 71 -0.69 6.66 -8.34
C ILE A 71 -1.41 5.32 -8.57
N ILE A 72 -0.65 4.23 -8.70
CA ILE A 72 -1.21 2.92 -8.99
C ILE A 72 -2.03 2.41 -7.79
N ALA A 73 -1.47 2.51 -6.59
CA ALA A 73 -2.14 2.09 -5.36
C ALA A 73 -3.46 2.84 -5.13
N GLY A 74 -3.46 4.16 -5.34
CA GLY A 74 -4.63 5.02 -5.21
C GLY A 74 -5.69 4.73 -6.27
N THR A 75 -5.28 4.52 -7.52
CA THR A 75 -6.19 4.18 -8.62
C THR A 75 -6.86 2.84 -8.39
N LEU A 76 -6.07 1.81 -8.06
CA LEU A 76 -6.59 0.47 -7.73
C LEU A 76 -7.57 0.53 -6.57
N SER A 77 -7.21 1.23 -5.48
CA SER A 77 -8.09 1.33 -4.31
C SER A 77 -9.43 2.00 -4.62
N THR A 78 -9.39 3.09 -5.41
CA THR A 78 -10.58 3.88 -5.73
C THR A 78 -11.54 3.12 -6.63
N MET A 79 -11.03 2.38 -7.62
CA MET A 79 -11.87 1.60 -8.53
C MET A 79 -12.35 0.28 -7.91
N MET A 80 -11.50 -0.38 -7.12
CA MET A 80 -11.75 -1.74 -6.63
C MET A 80 -12.92 -1.78 -5.64
N ILE A 81 -13.04 -0.81 -4.74
CA ILE A 81 -14.09 -0.82 -3.70
C ILE A 81 -15.52 -0.83 -4.30
N PRO A 82 -15.93 0.13 -5.14
CA PRO A 82 -17.31 0.15 -5.65
C PRO A 82 -17.62 -1.05 -6.53
N LEU A 83 -16.72 -1.45 -7.42
CA LEU A 83 -16.94 -2.58 -8.33
C LEU A 83 -17.02 -3.91 -7.58
N TYR A 84 -16.19 -4.09 -6.54
CA TYR A 84 -16.26 -5.26 -5.68
C TYR A 84 -17.61 -5.34 -4.95
N LEU A 85 -18.10 -4.22 -4.41
CA LEU A 85 -19.40 -4.18 -3.74
C LEU A 85 -20.56 -4.44 -4.69
N GLU A 86 -20.49 -3.94 -5.92
CA GLU A 86 -21.50 -4.18 -6.97
C GLU A 86 -21.61 -5.67 -7.32
N VAL A 87 -20.49 -6.32 -7.65
CA VAL A 87 -20.47 -7.78 -7.94
C VAL A 87 -20.95 -8.58 -6.73
N LYS A 88 -20.54 -8.20 -5.52
CA LYS A 88 -20.94 -8.89 -4.29
C LYS A 88 -22.44 -8.78 -4.01
N SER A 89 -23.08 -7.68 -4.40
CA SER A 89 -24.52 -7.46 -4.18
C SER A 89 -25.42 -8.50 -4.88
N GLY A 90 -24.90 -9.15 -5.92
CA GLY A 90 -25.55 -10.27 -6.60
C GLY A 90 -25.65 -11.56 -5.77
N ASN A 91 -25.10 -11.61 -4.56
CA ASN A 91 -25.08 -12.76 -3.64
C ASN A 91 -24.40 -14.04 -4.18
N ASP A 92 -23.68 -13.97 -5.30
CA ASP A 92 -22.85 -15.06 -5.80
C ASP A 92 -21.40 -14.91 -5.30
N VAL A 93 -21.06 -15.71 -4.29
CA VAL A 93 -19.73 -15.74 -3.67
C VAL A 93 -18.66 -16.18 -4.67
N GLU A 94 -18.98 -17.11 -5.57
CA GLU A 94 -18.02 -17.62 -6.53
C GLU A 94 -17.74 -16.59 -7.63
N GLN A 95 -18.77 -15.89 -8.09
CA GLN A 95 -18.62 -14.75 -8.99
C GLN A 95 -17.75 -13.64 -8.38
N THR A 96 -17.96 -13.33 -7.09
CA THR A 96 -17.16 -12.32 -6.37
C THR A 96 -15.68 -12.72 -6.27
N LYS A 97 -15.39 -14.00 -5.99
CA LYS A 97 -14.01 -14.53 -5.96
C LYS A 97 -13.35 -14.52 -7.34
N ARG A 98 -14.08 -14.90 -8.39
CA ARG A 98 -13.60 -14.87 -9.77
C ARG A 98 -13.26 -13.44 -10.19
N TYR A 99 -14.11 -12.48 -9.85
CA TYR A 99 -13.85 -11.05 -10.09
C TYR A 99 -12.58 -10.58 -9.38
N ALA A 100 -12.46 -10.81 -8.06
CA ALA A 100 -11.27 -10.43 -7.30
C ALA A 100 -9.98 -11.04 -7.89
N SER A 101 -10.05 -12.30 -8.33
CA SER A 101 -8.93 -13.00 -8.97
C SER A 101 -8.56 -12.41 -10.34
N GLN A 102 -9.54 -11.97 -11.13
CA GLN A 102 -9.31 -11.30 -12.41
C GLN A 102 -8.66 -9.94 -12.21
N VAL A 103 -9.16 -9.14 -11.26
CA VAL A 103 -8.55 -7.85 -10.93
C VAL A 103 -7.13 -8.04 -10.41
N LEU A 104 -6.88 -9.03 -9.54
CA LEU A 104 -5.54 -9.30 -9.04
C LEU A 104 -4.57 -9.68 -10.17
N LYS A 105 -5.00 -10.47 -11.14
CA LYS A 105 -4.19 -10.83 -12.32
C LYS A 105 -3.88 -9.63 -13.19
N LEU A 106 -4.88 -8.80 -13.48
CA LEU A 106 -4.69 -7.57 -14.27
C LEU A 106 -3.75 -6.60 -13.54
N ALA A 107 -4.01 -6.36 -12.25
CA ALA A 107 -3.19 -5.50 -11.44
C ALA A 107 -1.76 -6.03 -11.31
N ALA A 108 -1.56 -7.34 -11.12
CA ALA A 108 -0.23 -7.94 -11.14
C ALA A 108 0.51 -7.59 -12.43
N GLY A 109 -0.10 -7.78 -13.60
CA GLY A 109 0.50 -7.42 -14.88
C GLY A 109 0.93 -5.95 -14.96
N VAL A 110 0.06 -5.03 -14.53
CA VAL A 110 0.35 -3.59 -14.49
C VAL A 110 1.48 -3.28 -13.51
N LEU A 111 1.45 -3.83 -12.30
CA LEU A 111 2.45 -3.60 -11.26
C LEU A 111 3.83 -4.14 -11.68
N PHE A 112 3.89 -5.31 -12.30
CA PHE A 112 5.12 -5.86 -12.87
C PHE A 112 5.65 -4.99 -14.01
N LEU A 113 4.78 -4.45 -14.87
CA LEU A 113 5.19 -3.55 -15.93
C LEU A 113 5.85 -2.28 -15.37
N PHE A 114 5.24 -1.64 -14.37
CA PHE A 114 5.83 -0.45 -13.73
C PHE A 114 7.11 -0.77 -12.96
N SER A 115 7.14 -1.89 -12.22
CA SER A 115 8.35 -2.36 -11.55
C SER A 115 9.50 -2.60 -12.54
N ALA A 116 9.21 -3.25 -13.68
CA ALA A 116 10.16 -3.45 -14.75
C ALA A 116 10.64 -2.12 -15.35
N LEU A 117 9.75 -1.15 -15.56
CA LEU A 117 10.10 0.19 -16.05
C LEU A 117 11.13 0.87 -15.12
N LEU A 118 10.88 0.86 -13.81
CA LEU A 118 11.80 1.39 -12.80
C LEU A 118 13.16 0.66 -12.80
N PHE A 119 13.14 -0.66 -12.98
CA PHE A 119 14.35 -1.50 -12.93
C PHE A 119 15.24 -1.38 -14.17
N PHE A 120 14.63 -1.42 -15.37
CA PHE A 120 15.37 -1.43 -16.64
C PHE A 120 15.75 -0.02 -17.12
N PHE A 121 14.97 1.01 -16.77
CA PHE A 121 15.19 2.38 -17.26
C PHE A 121 15.44 3.41 -16.14
N PRO A 122 16.24 3.10 -15.10
CA PRO A 122 16.39 4.00 -13.96
C PRO A 122 17.08 5.32 -14.35
N ASP A 123 18.09 5.30 -15.22
CA ASP A 123 18.84 6.50 -15.60
C ASP A 123 17.95 7.52 -16.32
N LEU A 124 17.07 7.04 -17.20
CA LEU A 124 16.09 7.87 -17.90
C LEU A 124 15.09 8.49 -16.93
N LEU A 125 14.56 7.69 -16.00
CA LEU A 125 13.57 8.14 -15.04
C LEU A 125 14.16 9.14 -14.05
N ILE A 126 15.34 8.85 -13.48
CA ILE A 126 16.01 9.76 -12.55
C ILE A 126 16.33 11.08 -13.25
N LYS A 127 16.82 11.06 -14.49
CA LYS A 127 17.08 12.29 -15.24
C LYS A 127 15.81 13.10 -15.50
N GLY A 128 14.66 12.45 -15.67
CA GLY A 128 13.37 13.11 -15.79
C GLY A 128 12.90 13.78 -14.49
N PHE A 129 13.09 13.11 -13.35
CA PHE A 129 12.70 13.62 -12.03
C PHE A 129 13.67 14.66 -11.47
N ALA A 130 14.96 14.55 -11.79
CA ALA A 130 16.02 15.38 -11.25
C ALA A 130 16.96 15.91 -12.35
N PRO A 131 16.44 16.69 -13.33
CA PRO A 131 17.20 17.10 -14.52
C PRO A 131 18.39 18.02 -14.23
N ASN A 132 18.37 18.71 -13.08
CA ASN A 132 19.42 19.65 -12.67
C ASN A 132 20.63 18.97 -11.99
N TYR A 133 20.54 17.67 -11.71
CA TYR A 133 21.63 16.92 -11.09
C TYR A 133 22.49 16.22 -12.15
N SER A 134 23.75 15.96 -11.84
CA SER A 134 24.69 15.29 -12.76
C SER A 134 25.76 14.51 -12.00
N GLY A 135 26.54 13.69 -12.75
CA GLY A 135 27.67 12.94 -12.22
C GLY A 135 27.27 11.85 -11.21
N GLU A 136 28.06 11.72 -10.14
CA GLU A 136 27.94 10.65 -9.15
C GLU A 136 26.56 10.58 -8.47
N ILE A 137 25.88 11.72 -8.33
CA ILE A 137 24.54 11.79 -7.71
C ILE A 137 23.53 11.01 -8.56
N LEU A 138 23.48 11.25 -9.87
CA LEU A 138 22.54 10.56 -10.77
C LEU A 138 22.82 9.06 -10.83
N GLU A 139 24.10 8.67 -10.96
CA GLU A 139 24.46 7.25 -11.03
C GLU A 139 24.12 6.51 -9.74
N TYR A 140 24.36 7.15 -8.58
CA TYR A 140 24.01 6.56 -7.30
C TYR A 140 22.49 6.46 -7.14
N ALA A 141 21.75 7.50 -7.51
CA ALA A 141 20.29 7.51 -7.47
C ALA A 141 19.69 6.42 -8.39
N ALA A 142 20.19 6.27 -9.61
CA ALA A 142 19.75 5.24 -10.55
C ALA A 142 19.97 3.82 -10.01
N ARG A 143 21.12 3.55 -9.37
CA ARG A 143 21.37 2.26 -8.70
C ARG A 143 20.40 2.01 -7.55
N LYS A 144 20.07 3.05 -6.76
CA LYS A 144 19.09 2.93 -5.67
C LYS A 144 17.68 2.72 -6.21
N LEU A 145 17.29 3.40 -7.28
CA LEU A 145 15.99 3.20 -7.93
C LEU A 145 15.80 1.77 -8.41
N ARG A 146 16.85 1.09 -8.93
CA ARG A 146 16.75 -0.34 -9.26
C ARG A 146 16.39 -1.21 -8.07
N VAL A 147 16.86 -0.89 -6.87
CA VAL A 147 16.51 -1.61 -5.64
C VAL A 147 15.08 -1.28 -5.22
N LEU A 148 14.69 0.00 -5.34
CA LEU A 148 13.35 0.49 -5.01
C LEU A 148 12.28 0.09 -6.04
N SER A 149 12.65 -0.52 -7.16
CA SER A 149 11.71 -0.97 -8.19
C SER A 149 10.70 -2.01 -7.70
N VAL A 150 10.95 -2.62 -6.53
CA VAL A 150 10.03 -3.54 -5.86
C VAL A 150 8.84 -2.82 -5.19
N LEU A 151 8.97 -1.52 -4.88
CA LEU A 151 7.95 -0.76 -4.15
C LEU A 151 6.57 -0.75 -4.81
N PRO A 152 6.43 -0.59 -6.14
CA PRO A 152 5.13 -0.69 -6.79
C PRO A 152 4.44 -2.02 -6.52
N LEU A 153 5.17 -3.14 -6.53
CA LEU A 153 4.60 -4.46 -6.23
C LEU A 153 4.07 -4.51 -4.81
N ILE A 154 4.89 -4.09 -3.84
CA ILE A 154 4.54 -4.06 -2.42
C ILE A 154 3.31 -3.16 -2.23
N HIS A 155 3.42 -1.86 -2.51
CA HIS A 155 2.33 -0.91 -2.28
C HIS A 155 1.07 -1.22 -3.10
N GLY A 156 1.22 -1.66 -4.34
CA GLY A 156 0.12 -1.97 -5.24
C GLY A 156 -0.68 -3.18 -4.82
N PHE A 157 -0.03 -4.31 -4.52
CA PHE A 157 -0.75 -5.46 -3.96
C PHE A 157 -1.36 -5.11 -2.62
N GLY A 158 -0.63 -4.34 -1.81
CA GLY A 158 -1.12 -3.91 -0.53
C GLY A 158 -2.40 -3.06 -0.59
N SER A 159 -2.50 -2.20 -1.59
CA SER A 159 -3.69 -1.39 -1.81
C SER A 159 -4.91 -2.24 -2.18
N ILE A 160 -4.73 -3.27 -3.00
CA ILE A 160 -5.81 -4.19 -3.39
C ILE A 160 -6.33 -4.97 -2.18
N PHE A 161 -5.43 -5.56 -1.38
CA PHE A 161 -5.83 -6.27 -0.17
C PHE A 161 -6.57 -5.35 0.80
N THR A 162 -6.04 -4.14 0.99
CA THR A 162 -6.67 -3.12 1.83
C THR A 162 -8.06 -2.74 1.30
N ALA A 163 -8.23 -2.57 -0.02
CA ALA A 163 -9.50 -2.25 -0.65
C ALA A 163 -10.55 -3.35 -0.44
N VAL A 164 -10.18 -4.62 -0.62
CA VAL A 164 -11.07 -5.76 -0.35
C VAL A 164 -11.45 -5.81 1.13
N LEU A 165 -10.49 -5.66 2.04
CA LEU A 165 -10.76 -5.66 3.49
C LEU A 165 -11.67 -4.48 3.91
N ARG A 166 -11.51 -3.31 3.28
CA ARG A 166 -12.40 -2.15 3.46
C ARG A 166 -13.82 -2.47 3.01
N ALA A 167 -13.98 -3.03 1.82
CA ALA A 167 -15.29 -3.42 1.28
C ALA A 167 -15.98 -4.48 2.16
N GLU A 168 -15.21 -5.40 2.74
CA GLU A 168 -15.68 -6.43 3.68
C GLU A 168 -15.91 -5.92 5.12
N ARG A 169 -15.66 -4.64 5.41
CA ARG A 169 -15.72 -4.07 6.78
C ARG A 169 -14.85 -4.82 7.79
N ARG A 170 -13.72 -5.37 7.34
CA ARG A 170 -12.74 -6.13 8.14
C ARG A 170 -11.64 -5.21 8.67
N PHE A 171 -12.05 -4.25 9.51
CA PHE A 171 -11.21 -3.13 9.94
C PHE A 171 -9.98 -3.53 10.76
N VAL A 172 -10.07 -4.58 11.59
CA VAL A 172 -8.93 -5.06 12.39
C VAL A 172 -7.83 -5.65 11.50
N GLN A 173 -8.21 -6.45 10.50
CA GLN A 173 -7.26 -7.02 9.53
C GLN A 173 -6.65 -5.94 8.65
N MET A 174 -7.45 -4.94 8.27
CA MET A 174 -6.98 -3.78 7.50
C MET A 174 -5.94 -2.96 8.28
N ALA A 175 -6.16 -2.73 9.56
CA ALA A 175 -5.26 -1.93 10.40
C ALA A 175 -3.91 -2.64 10.61
N SER A 176 -3.95 -3.96 10.84
CA SER A 176 -2.74 -4.81 10.94
C SER A 176 -1.87 -4.75 9.70
N PHE A 177 -2.50 -4.74 8.52
CA PHE A 177 -1.81 -4.67 7.24
C PHE A 177 -1.05 -3.35 7.07
N GLN A 178 -1.60 -2.21 7.52
CA GLN A 178 -0.93 -0.90 7.42
C GLN A 178 0.41 -0.79 8.19
N LEU A 179 0.68 -1.65 9.18
CA LEU A 179 1.99 -1.65 9.84
C LEU A 179 3.10 -2.17 8.93
N ILE A 180 2.78 -3.15 8.10
CA ILE A 180 3.76 -3.85 7.26
C ILE A 180 4.23 -2.95 6.12
N PHE A 181 3.37 -2.05 5.64
CA PHE A 181 3.61 -1.25 4.43
C PHE A 181 4.24 0.12 4.67
N ASN A 182 4.48 0.50 5.92
CA ASN A 182 5.04 1.81 6.27
C ASN A 182 6.45 1.71 6.88
N ILE A 183 7.08 0.55 6.67
CA ILE A 183 8.49 0.27 6.94
C ILE A 183 9.24 0.29 5.60
#